data_AF-A0A246G720-F1
#
_entry.id   AF-A0A246G720-F1
#
_cell.length_a   1.000
_cell.length_b   1.000
_cell.length_c   1.000
_cell.angle_alpha   90.00
_cell.angle_beta   90.00
_cell.angle_gamma   90.00
#
_symmetry.space_group_name_H-M   'P 1'
#
loop_
_entity.id
_entity.type
_entity.pdbx_description
1 polymer ?
#
loop_
_entity_poly.entity_id
_entity_poly.type
_entity_poly.pdbx_seq_one_letter_code
_entity_poly.pdbx_strand_id
1 'polypeptide(L)'
;MLRSNILFCLFYLMSNVIYSQGVIEYDKEYYVDFHIYDSTNNILKKSLNESTKKNSTPEELVSSYFFATDSISLKKLYFIKSDYIPKKQKHFDAIKQMDNDKNYVTLLHKFVYEHDGSQMCYINYIFKYENIDFTMPTNMSCIKKDDQWYIYQIGNQIRINDFLWTFKSCKIFEIINGLEVYNSKMNDLIKATRSNDNFLDVNKLYLLSSKFNEDDLEFFTMKKDNS
;
A
#
# COMPACT_ATOMS: atom_id res chain seq x y z
N MET A 1 -33.92 -17.32 40.04
CA MET A 1 -33.34 -17.74 38.75
C MET A 1 -33.18 -16.53 37.84
N LEU A 2 -32.30 -15.58 38.18
CA LEU A 2 -32.19 -14.28 37.48
C LEU A 2 -30.79 -13.65 37.60
N ARG A 3 -29.74 -14.48 37.72
CA ARG A 3 -28.34 -14.01 37.85
C ARG A 3 -27.45 -14.38 36.66
N SER A 4 -27.95 -15.16 35.70
CA SER A 4 -27.15 -15.64 34.55
C SER A 4 -27.21 -14.75 33.30
N ASN A 5 -28.20 -13.86 33.18
CA ASN A 5 -28.40 -13.08 31.95
C ASN A 5 -27.68 -11.72 31.93
N ILE A 6 -27.24 -11.20 33.09
CA ILE A 6 -26.50 -9.93 33.15
C ILE A 6 -25.05 -10.12 32.66
N LEU A 7 -24.43 -11.27 32.95
CA LEU A 7 -23.07 -11.58 32.49
C LEU A 7 -23.00 -11.76 30.97
N PHE A 8 -24.05 -12.32 30.37
CA PHE A 8 -24.14 -12.50 28.91
C PHE A 8 -24.38 -11.17 28.18
N CYS A 9 -25.15 -10.25 28.77
CA CYS A 9 -25.29 -8.90 28.25
C CYS A 9 -23.98 -8.10 28.36
N LEU A 10 -23.20 -8.27 29.43
CA LEU A 10 -21.88 -7.64 29.54
C LEU A 10 -20.86 -8.22 28.55
N PHE A 11 -20.90 -9.53 28.27
CA PHE A 11 -20.07 -10.13 27.21
C PHE A 11 -20.49 -9.66 25.80
N TYR A 12 -21.80 -9.46 25.57
CA TYR A 12 -22.30 -8.95 24.30
C TYR A 12 -22.04 -7.44 24.12
N LEU A 13 -22.05 -6.67 25.20
CA LEU A 13 -21.64 -5.27 25.17
C LEU A 13 -20.12 -5.15 24.96
N MET A 14 -19.30 -6.03 25.56
CA MET A 14 -17.85 -6.09 25.30
C MET A 14 -17.49 -6.63 23.91
N SER A 15 -18.30 -7.49 23.29
CA SER A 15 -18.09 -7.88 21.89
C SER A 15 -18.42 -6.76 20.90
N ASN A 16 -19.19 -5.76 21.33
CA ASN A 16 -19.45 -4.54 20.55
C ASN A 16 -18.45 -3.41 20.87
N VAL A 17 -17.53 -3.57 21.83
CA VAL A 17 -16.43 -2.62 22.06
C VAL A 17 -15.31 -2.75 21.01
N ILE A 18 -15.33 -3.78 20.15
CA ILE A 18 -14.31 -3.95 19.07
C ILE A 18 -14.70 -3.28 17.75
N TYR A 19 -15.85 -2.59 17.67
CA TYR A 19 -16.16 -1.66 16.57
C TYR A 19 -16.10 -0.19 16.96
N SER A 20 -15.38 0.12 18.05
CA SER A 20 -14.73 1.43 18.20
C SER A 20 -13.48 1.52 17.32
N GLN A 21 -13.61 1.23 16.02
CA GLN A 21 -12.74 1.82 14.98
C GLN A 21 -13.33 3.16 14.53
N GLY A 22 -13.82 3.93 15.50
CA GLY A 22 -14.02 5.36 15.35
C GLY A 22 -12.66 6.02 15.17
N VAL A 23 -12.18 6.01 13.93
CA VAL A 23 -11.48 7.13 13.28
C VAL A 23 -10.55 7.92 14.20
N ILE A 24 -9.45 7.30 14.62
CA ILE A 24 -8.22 8.06 14.89
C ILE A 24 -7.32 7.76 13.70
N GLU A 25 -7.62 8.42 12.59
CA GLU A 25 -6.58 8.66 11.61
C GLU A 25 -5.70 9.76 12.18
N TYR A 26 -4.40 9.62 11.98
CA TYR A 26 -3.45 10.58 12.53
C TYR A 26 -3.70 11.95 11.88
N ASP A 27 -4.29 12.87 12.65
CA ASP A 27 -4.55 14.26 12.25
C ASP A 27 -3.27 15.12 12.34
N LYS A 28 -2.17 14.55 11.83
CA LYS A 28 -0.87 15.20 11.78
C LYS A 28 -0.57 15.53 10.34
N GLU A 29 0.05 16.69 10.14
CA GLU A 29 0.64 17.05 8.87
C GLU A 29 1.93 16.27 8.67
N TYR A 30 2.08 15.71 7.48
CA TYR A 30 3.28 14.98 7.10
C TYR A 30 3.83 15.57 5.81
N TYR A 31 5.13 15.83 5.79
CA TYR A 31 5.84 16.04 4.54
C TYR A 31 6.11 14.69 3.89
N VAL A 32 5.91 14.66 2.58
CA VAL A 32 5.95 13.43 1.80
C VAL A 32 6.91 13.63 0.63
N ASP A 33 7.77 12.64 0.40
CA ASP A 33 8.53 12.52 -0.83
C ASP A 33 7.80 11.52 -1.73
N PHE A 34 7.36 12.00 -2.90
CA PHE A 34 6.63 11.21 -3.88
C PHE A 34 7.47 11.02 -5.13
N HIS A 35 7.78 9.77 -5.45
CA HIS A 35 8.59 9.41 -6.60
C HIS A 35 7.80 8.52 -7.55
N ILE A 36 7.76 8.90 -8.83
CA ILE A 36 7.22 8.08 -9.92
C ILE A 36 8.41 7.42 -10.62
N TYR A 37 8.39 6.09 -10.73
CA TYR A 37 9.46 5.37 -11.44
C TYR A 37 9.30 5.54 -12.94
N ASP A 38 10.42 5.75 -13.61
CA ASP A 38 10.46 5.82 -15.07
C ASP A 38 10.53 4.41 -15.69
N SER A 39 10.31 4.32 -16.99
CA SER A 39 10.32 3.03 -17.71
C SER A 39 11.70 2.36 -17.79
N THR A 40 12.78 3.06 -17.41
CA THR A 40 14.14 2.54 -17.53
C THR A 40 14.62 1.83 -16.26
N ASN A 41 14.03 2.14 -15.10
CA ASN A 41 14.44 1.60 -13.80
C ASN A 41 13.29 0.98 -12.96
N ASN A 42 12.10 0.81 -13.53
CA ASN A 42 10.95 0.31 -12.80
C ASN A 42 10.79 -1.23 -12.79
N ILE A 43 11.64 -2.00 -13.48
CA ILE A 43 11.50 -3.46 -13.53
C ILE A 43 12.41 -4.14 -12.52
N LEU A 44 11.82 -4.92 -11.62
CA LEU A 44 12.53 -5.82 -10.70
C LEU A 44 12.37 -7.27 -11.15
N LYS A 45 13.51 -7.94 -11.34
CA LYS A 45 13.59 -9.38 -11.64
C LYS A 45 14.28 -10.11 -10.49
N LYS A 46 14.07 -11.43 -10.40
CA LYS A 46 14.73 -12.27 -9.41
C LYS A 46 16.24 -12.19 -9.57
N SER A 47 16.93 -11.88 -8.48
CA SER A 47 18.38 -11.87 -8.45
C SER A 47 18.90 -13.29 -8.16
N LEU A 48 19.83 -13.78 -8.98
CA LEU A 48 20.38 -15.13 -8.84
C LEU A 48 21.19 -15.33 -7.53
N ASN A 49 21.61 -14.24 -6.87
CA ASN A 49 22.47 -14.23 -5.68
C ASN A 49 21.79 -13.56 -4.46
N GLU A 50 20.62 -14.04 -4.04
CA GLU A 50 19.78 -13.37 -3.01
C GLU A 50 20.06 -13.75 -1.55
N SER A 51 20.95 -14.70 -1.25
CA SER A 51 21.04 -15.31 0.09
C SER A 51 21.47 -14.37 1.23
N THR A 52 21.89 -13.13 0.95
CA THR A 52 22.46 -12.21 1.96
C THR A 52 22.13 -10.71 1.77
N LYS A 53 21.23 -10.32 0.87
CA LYS A 53 20.93 -8.88 0.68
C LYS A 53 20.23 -8.31 1.92
N LYS A 54 20.85 -7.29 2.52
CA LYS A 54 20.15 -6.37 3.42
C LYS A 54 19.22 -5.52 2.55
N ASN A 55 17.93 -5.52 2.85
CA ASN A 55 16.94 -4.68 2.16
C ASN A 55 17.18 -3.21 2.53
N SER A 56 18.14 -2.58 1.87
CA SER A 56 18.58 -1.21 2.18
C SER A 56 17.63 -0.18 1.55
N THR A 57 16.84 -0.63 0.59
CA THR A 57 15.79 0.14 -0.10
C THR A 57 14.42 -0.57 -0.06
N PRO A 58 13.29 0.16 -0.15
CA PRO A 58 11.97 -0.44 -0.31
C PRO A 58 11.84 -1.34 -1.56
N GLU A 59 12.54 -0.99 -2.64
CA GLU A 59 12.58 -1.73 -3.90
C GLU A 59 13.23 -3.11 -3.72
N GLU A 60 14.34 -3.18 -2.97
CA GLU A 60 14.96 -4.45 -2.58
C GLU A 60 14.07 -5.29 -1.67
N LEU A 61 13.29 -4.65 -0.78
CA LEU A 61 12.30 -5.34 0.04
C LEU A 61 11.20 -5.97 -0.83
N VAL A 62 10.66 -5.22 -1.81
CA VAL A 62 9.66 -5.73 -2.76
C VAL A 62 10.22 -6.91 -3.55
N SER A 63 11.45 -6.79 -4.07
CA SER A 63 12.14 -7.86 -4.77
C SER A 63 12.28 -9.11 -3.88
N SER A 64 12.79 -8.96 -2.66
CA SER A 64 12.98 -10.07 -1.72
C SER A 64 11.66 -10.72 -1.30
N TYR A 65 10.60 -9.94 -1.12
CA TYR A 65 9.27 -10.45 -0.78
C TYR A 65 8.70 -11.29 -1.91
N PHE A 66 8.77 -10.75 -3.12
CA PHE A 66 8.15 -11.36 -4.28
C PHE A 66 8.90 -12.62 -4.73
N PHE A 67 10.24 -12.62 -4.63
CA PHE A 67 11.08 -13.72 -5.09
C PHE A 67 11.54 -14.68 -3.98
N ALA A 68 10.98 -14.56 -2.77
CA ALA A 68 11.31 -15.44 -1.65
C ALA A 68 11.09 -16.93 -1.99
N THR A 69 12.14 -17.74 -1.86
CA THR A 69 12.10 -19.18 -2.18
C THR A 69 11.89 -20.09 -0.97
N ASP A 70 11.69 -19.54 0.21
CA ASP A 70 11.43 -20.28 1.44
C ASP A 70 10.75 -19.44 2.52
N SER A 71 10.11 -20.11 3.46
CA SER A 71 9.34 -19.52 4.56
C SER A 71 10.21 -18.73 5.55
N ILE A 72 11.46 -19.14 5.75
CA ILE A 72 12.37 -18.49 6.72
C ILE A 72 12.77 -17.13 6.19
N SER A 73 13.19 -17.06 4.92
CA SER A 73 13.54 -15.83 4.24
C SER A 73 12.34 -14.87 4.17
N LEU A 74 11.16 -15.36 3.77
CA LEU A 74 9.95 -14.55 3.69
C LEU A 74 9.55 -13.98 5.06
N LYS A 75 9.55 -14.79 6.13
CA LYS A 75 9.23 -14.34 7.49
C LYS A 75 10.22 -13.28 8.01
N LYS A 76 11.47 -13.30 7.57
CA LYS A 76 12.47 -12.29 7.97
C LYS A 76 12.14 -10.89 7.47
N LEU A 77 11.36 -10.75 6.40
CA LEU A 77 11.01 -9.46 5.80
C LEU A 77 9.98 -8.66 6.61
N TYR A 78 9.19 -9.31 7.47
CA TYR A 78 8.19 -8.63 8.29
C TYR A 78 8.81 -8.01 9.54
N PHE A 79 8.46 -6.76 9.87
CA PHE A 79 8.91 -6.12 11.10
C PHE A 79 8.34 -6.87 12.31
N ILE A 80 7.02 -7.04 12.34
CA ILE A 80 6.31 -7.83 13.33
C ILE A 80 6.17 -9.27 12.80
N LYS A 81 6.86 -10.23 13.45
CA LYS A 81 6.91 -11.62 12.97
C LYS A 81 5.59 -12.37 13.03
N SER A 82 4.63 -11.91 13.84
CA SER A 82 3.28 -12.49 13.92
C SER A 82 2.39 -12.12 12.73
N ASP A 83 2.71 -11.07 12.00
CA ASP A 83 1.95 -10.62 10.82
C ASP A 83 2.21 -11.51 9.60
N TYR A 84 3.26 -12.33 9.67
CA TYR A 84 3.59 -13.30 8.63
C TYR A 84 2.53 -14.41 8.55
N ILE A 85 1.93 -14.55 7.37
CA ILE A 85 1.01 -15.64 7.04
C ILE A 85 1.79 -16.74 6.31
N PRO A 86 1.90 -17.97 6.87
CA PRO A 86 2.62 -19.08 6.24
C PRO A 86 2.10 -19.41 4.84
N LYS A 87 3.04 -19.60 3.90
CA LYS A 87 2.74 -20.08 2.54
C LYS A 87 3.03 -21.57 2.42
N LYS A 88 2.29 -22.26 1.54
CA LYS A 88 2.48 -23.69 1.25
C LYS A 88 3.78 -23.91 0.46
N GLN A 89 4.45 -25.04 0.64
CA GLN A 89 5.70 -25.36 -0.07
C GLN A 89 5.60 -25.20 -1.60
N LYS A 90 4.46 -25.59 -2.20
CA LYS A 90 4.18 -25.41 -3.62
C LYS A 90 4.34 -23.97 -4.14
N HIS A 91 4.12 -22.97 -3.29
CA HIS A 91 4.32 -21.56 -3.66
C HIS A 91 5.80 -21.26 -3.88
N PHE A 92 6.64 -21.71 -2.94
CA PHE A 92 8.08 -21.54 -3.02
C PHE A 92 8.70 -22.34 -4.17
N ASP A 93 8.19 -23.55 -4.43
CA ASP A 93 8.66 -24.38 -5.54
C ASP A 93 8.33 -23.72 -6.89
N ALA A 94 7.15 -23.10 -7.03
CA ALA A 94 6.81 -22.32 -8.22
C ALA A 94 7.77 -21.14 -8.45
N ILE A 95 8.10 -20.37 -7.40
CA ILE A 95 9.05 -19.25 -7.49
C ILE A 95 10.47 -19.72 -7.83
N LYS A 96 10.86 -20.94 -7.42
CA LYS A 96 12.16 -21.52 -7.80
C LYS A 96 12.23 -21.88 -9.29
N GLN A 97 11.11 -22.29 -9.87
CA GLN A 97 11.01 -22.80 -11.25
C GLN A 97 10.58 -21.75 -12.29
N MET A 98 10.15 -20.57 -11.85
CA MET A 98 9.62 -19.54 -12.76
C MET A 98 10.68 -18.99 -13.73
N ASP A 99 10.24 -18.57 -14.90
CA ASP A 99 11.05 -17.84 -15.88
C ASP A 99 11.16 -16.35 -15.50
N ASN A 100 12.37 -15.89 -15.16
CA ASN A 100 12.59 -14.52 -14.68
C ASN A 100 12.33 -13.43 -15.73
N ASP A 101 12.32 -13.76 -17.02
CA ASP A 101 12.05 -12.79 -18.08
C ASP A 101 10.55 -12.61 -18.31
N LYS A 102 9.75 -13.61 -17.94
CA LYS A 102 8.29 -13.57 -18.02
C LYS A 102 7.62 -13.18 -16.70
N ASN A 103 8.34 -13.33 -15.59
CA ASN A 103 7.83 -13.11 -14.24
C ASN A 103 8.63 -11.99 -13.56
N TYR A 104 8.04 -10.81 -13.45
CA TYR A 104 8.71 -9.62 -12.91
C TYR A 104 7.74 -8.67 -12.20
N VAL A 105 8.31 -7.74 -11.45
CA VAL A 105 7.58 -6.66 -10.79
C VAL A 105 7.85 -5.35 -11.51
N THR A 106 6.80 -4.58 -11.79
CA THR A 106 6.88 -3.22 -12.33
C THR A 106 6.54 -2.23 -11.21
N LEU A 107 7.50 -1.44 -10.78
CA LEU A 107 7.30 -0.36 -9.81
C LEU A 107 6.51 0.78 -10.47
N LEU A 108 5.57 1.39 -9.73
CA LEU A 108 4.73 2.48 -10.21
C LEU A 108 5.12 3.81 -9.57
N HIS A 109 5.08 3.86 -8.25
CA HIS A 109 5.46 5.02 -7.46
C HIS A 109 5.79 4.61 -6.02
N LYS A 110 6.48 5.48 -5.29
CA LYS A 110 6.62 5.38 -3.84
C LYS A 110 6.26 6.70 -3.17
N PHE A 111 5.75 6.57 -1.95
CA PHE A 111 5.35 7.65 -1.07
C PHE A 111 6.11 7.45 0.25
N VAL A 112 7.06 8.33 0.55
CA VAL A 112 7.95 8.24 1.72
C VAL A 112 7.63 9.38 2.68
N TYR A 113 7.54 9.07 3.97
CA TYR A 113 7.21 10.04 5.02
C TYR A 113 7.86 9.65 6.33
N GLU A 114 7.92 10.57 7.29
CA GLU A 114 8.39 10.28 8.65
C GLU A 114 7.21 10.12 9.61
N HIS A 115 7.25 9.06 10.43
CA HIS A 115 6.27 8.81 11.48
C HIS A 115 6.98 8.34 12.74
N ASP A 116 6.79 9.05 13.84
CA ASP A 116 7.39 8.77 15.15
C ASP A 116 8.91 8.47 15.07
N GLY A 117 9.63 9.36 14.37
CA GLY A 117 11.09 9.28 14.19
C GLY A 117 11.57 8.13 13.30
N SER A 118 10.66 7.45 12.59
CA SER A 118 10.98 6.36 11.67
C SER A 118 10.59 6.72 10.25
N GLN A 119 11.43 6.35 9.30
CA GLN A 119 11.11 6.50 7.88
C GLN A 119 10.12 5.41 7.46
N MET A 120 9.02 5.85 6.86
CA MET A 120 7.93 5.02 6.37
C MET A 120 7.87 5.11 4.85
N CYS A 121 7.39 4.06 4.20
CA CYS A 121 7.20 4.05 2.76
C CYS A 121 5.96 3.25 2.38
N TYR A 122 5.16 3.78 1.46
CA TYR A 122 4.24 3.00 0.63
C TYR A 122 4.87 2.85 -0.74
N ILE A 123 5.05 1.62 -1.20
CA ILE A 123 5.56 1.32 -2.54
C ILE A 123 4.52 0.57 -3.34
N ASN A 124 4.07 1.20 -4.44
CA ASN A 124 3.11 0.63 -5.37
C ASN A 124 3.82 -0.05 -6.53
N TYR A 125 3.36 -1.24 -6.87
CA TYR A 125 3.91 -2.03 -7.96
C TYR A 125 2.85 -2.96 -8.56
N ILE A 126 3.08 -3.38 -9.81
CA ILE A 126 2.29 -4.38 -10.50
C ILE A 126 3.13 -5.63 -10.62
N PHE A 127 2.52 -6.76 -10.29
CA PHE A 127 3.12 -8.05 -10.56
C PHE A 127 2.69 -8.57 -11.94
N LYS A 128 3.67 -9.05 -12.72
CA LYS A 128 3.43 -9.80 -13.94
C LYS A 128 3.86 -11.24 -13.75
N TYR A 129 2.90 -12.16 -13.91
CA TYR A 129 3.13 -13.60 -13.91
C TYR A 129 2.81 -14.19 -15.27
N GLU A 130 3.58 -15.20 -15.66
CA GLU A 130 3.27 -16.02 -16.82
C GLU A 130 1.90 -16.69 -16.62
N ASN A 131 1.02 -16.57 -17.62
CA ASN A 131 -0.35 -17.11 -17.62
C ASN A 131 -1.36 -16.37 -16.71
N ILE A 132 -1.06 -15.14 -16.28
CA ILE A 132 -2.05 -14.25 -15.65
C ILE A 132 -2.21 -13.01 -16.53
N ASP A 133 -3.35 -12.92 -17.22
CA ASP A 133 -3.63 -11.87 -18.21
C ASP A 133 -4.20 -10.59 -17.60
N PHE A 134 -4.27 -10.49 -16.28
CA PHE A 134 -4.71 -9.29 -15.58
C PHE A 134 -3.63 -8.78 -14.64
N THR A 135 -3.65 -7.47 -14.42
CA THR A 135 -2.70 -6.80 -13.52
C THR A 135 -3.30 -6.66 -12.14
N MET A 136 -2.46 -6.87 -11.12
CA MET A 136 -2.82 -6.62 -9.73
C MET A 136 -1.87 -5.55 -9.19
N PRO A 137 -2.25 -4.26 -9.20
CA PRO A 137 -1.56 -3.25 -8.43
C PRO A 137 -1.57 -3.67 -6.96
N THR A 138 -0.42 -3.55 -6.33
CA THR A 138 -0.21 -3.88 -4.93
C THR A 138 0.53 -2.72 -4.30
N ASN A 139 0.10 -2.29 -3.13
CA ASN A 139 0.87 -1.38 -2.28
C ASN A 139 1.44 -2.15 -1.09
N MET A 140 2.74 -2.02 -0.88
CA MET A 140 3.40 -2.52 0.31
C MET A 140 3.72 -1.36 1.24
N SER A 141 3.26 -1.47 2.49
CA SER A 141 3.62 -0.56 3.56
C SER A 141 4.90 -1.05 4.26
N CYS A 142 5.85 -0.15 4.42
CA CYS A 142 7.21 -0.46 4.85
C CYS A 142 7.67 0.51 5.93
N ILE A 143 8.52 0.02 6.84
CA ILE A 143 9.24 0.83 7.83
C ILE A 143 10.74 0.57 7.73
N LYS A 144 11.54 1.62 7.93
CA LYS A 144 12.99 1.51 8.06
C LYS A 144 13.39 1.41 9.54
N LYS A 145 14.19 0.38 9.89
CA LYS A 145 14.81 0.18 11.20
C LYS A 145 16.22 -0.35 11.02
N ASP A 146 17.19 0.20 11.75
CA ASP A 146 18.60 -0.23 11.71
C ASP A 146 19.17 -0.35 10.27
N ASP A 147 18.89 0.67 9.45
CA ASP A 147 19.25 0.74 8.03
C ASP A 147 18.68 -0.36 7.13
N GLN A 148 17.62 -1.03 7.58
CA GLN A 148 16.93 -2.05 6.82
C GLN A 148 15.42 -1.76 6.73
N TRP A 149 14.85 -2.05 5.57
CA TRP A 149 13.42 -1.97 5.32
C TRP A 149 12.72 -3.29 5.65
N TYR A 150 11.54 -3.16 6.26
CA TYR A 150 10.68 -4.26 6.64
C TYR A 150 9.23 -3.99 6.21
N ILE A 151 8.49 -5.06 5.92
CA ILE A 151 7.04 -5.00 5.75
C ILE A 151 6.43 -4.66 7.11
N TYR A 152 5.63 -3.60 7.14
CA TYR A 152 4.98 -3.14 8.35
C TYR A 152 3.67 -2.45 8.02
N GLN A 153 2.58 -2.96 8.58
CA GLN A 153 1.25 -2.40 8.36
C GLN A 153 0.85 -1.58 9.59
N ILE A 154 0.81 -0.27 9.43
CA ILE A 154 0.20 0.61 10.42
C ILE A 154 -1.33 0.53 10.26
N GLY A 155 -2.05 0.32 11.36
CA GLY A 155 -3.52 0.39 11.37
C GLY A 155 -4.02 1.79 11.00
N ASN A 156 -5.29 1.89 10.59
CA ASN A 156 -5.94 3.17 10.26
C ASN A 156 -5.27 3.94 9.09
N GLN A 157 -4.67 3.22 8.14
CA GLN A 157 -4.07 3.80 6.92
C GLN A 157 -4.88 3.47 5.66
N ILE A 158 -6.15 3.11 5.84
CA ILE A 158 -7.02 2.62 4.76
C ILE A 158 -7.21 3.72 3.71
N ARG A 159 -7.50 4.95 4.10
CA ARG A 159 -7.70 6.06 3.16
C ARG A 159 -6.46 6.40 2.33
N ILE A 160 -5.28 6.34 2.95
CA ILE A 160 -4.01 6.53 2.24
C ILE A 160 -3.79 5.40 1.23
N ASN A 161 -3.97 4.14 1.67
CA ASN A 161 -3.86 3.00 0.76
C ASN A 161 -4.86 3.10 -0.40
N ASP A 162 -6.12 3.45 -0.12
CA ASP A 162 -7.16 3.51 -1.12
C ASP A 162 -6.83 4.51 -2.22
N PHE A 163 -6.39 5.74 -1.92
CA PHE A 163 -6.04 6.68 -2.98
C PHE A 163 -4.78 6.25 -3.75
N LEU A 164 -3.77 5.70 -3.06
CA LEU A 164 -2.53 5.25 -3.69
C LEU A 164 -2.76 4.07 -4.65
N TRP A 165 -3.74 3.21 -4.35
CA TRP A 165 -4.17 2.13 -5.24
C TRP A 165 -5.05 2.63 -6.38
N THR A 166 -5.96 3.55 -6.06
CA THR A 166 -7.03 3.95 -6.96
C THR A 166 -6.51 4.81 -8.09
N PHE A 167 -5.70 5.84 -7.81
CA PHE A 167 -5.29 6.82 -8.81
C PHE A 167 -4.01 6.41 -9.56
N LYS A 168 -3.92 6.82 -10.82
CA LYS A 168 -2.66 6.74 -11.59
C LYS A 168 -1.58 7.58 -10.91
N SER A 169 -0.31 7.15 -10.99
CA SER A 169 0.83 7.86 -10.38
C SER A 169 0.88 9.35 -10.73
N CYS A 170 0.62 9.73 -11.99
CA CYS A 170 0.59 11.13 -12.40
C CYS A 170 -0.55 11.92 -11.74
N LYS A 171 -1.71 11.31 -11.56
CA LYS A 171 -2.87 11.94 -10.91
C LYS A 171 -2.64 12.11 -9.41
N ILE A 172 -2.00 11.13 -8.77
CA ILE A 172 -1.53 11.27 -7.39
C ILE A 172 -0.57 12.46 -7.27
N PHE A 173 0.40 12.58 -8.17
CA PHE A 173 1.33 13.71 -8.17
C PHE A 173 0.63 15.06 -8.35
N GLU A 174 -0.32 15.17 -9.29
CA GLU A 174 -1.16 16.37 -9.46
C GLU A 174 -1.91 16.71 -8.17
N ILE A 175 -2.51 15.71 -7.50
CA ILE A 175 -3.22 15.87 -6.23
C ILE A 175 -2.28 16.20 -5.06
N ILE A 176 -1.05 15.69 -5.01
CA ILE A 176 -0.11 16.04 -3.93
C ILE A 176 0.42 17.47 -4.13
N ASN A 177 0.85 17.81 -5.34
CA ASN A 177 1.47 19.09 -5.66
C ASN A 177 0.46 20.26 -5.64
N GLY A 178 -0.80 19.99 -5.97
CA GLY A 178 -1.88 20.97 -5.85
C GLY A 178 -1.85 22.15 -6.80
N LEU A 179 -1.03 22.05 -7.85
CA LEU A 179 -1.02 22.99 -8.95
C LEU A 179 -2.23 22.78 -9.85
N GLU A 180 -2.69 23.85 -10.48
CA GLU A 180 -3.75 23.78 -11.48
C GLU A 180 -3.27 22.99 -12.71
N VAL A 181 -4.13 22.08 -13.18
CA VAL A 181 -3.90 21.21 -14.33
C VAL A 181 -4.93 21.50 -15.42
N TYR A 182 -4.76 20.90 -16.60
CA TYR A 182 -5.69 21.12 -17.72
C TYR A 182 -7.10 20.55 -17.47
N ASN A 183 -7.22 19.51 -16.64
CA ASN A 183 -8.49 18.82 -16.39
C ASN A 183 -9.30 19.54 -15.30
N SER A 184 -10.47 20.09 -15.66
CA SER A 184 -11.33 20.84 -14.73
C SER A 184 -11.81 20.02 -13.53
N LYS A 185 -12.19 18.76 -13.75
CA LYS A 185 -12.63 17.86 -12.67
C LYS A 185 -11.51 17.56 -11.68
N MET A 186 -10.27 17.43 -12.16
CA MET A 186 -9.10 17.31 -11.29
C MET A 186 -8.83 18.61 -10.51
N ASN A 187 -8.96 19.77 -11.14
CA ASN A 187 -8.84 21.06 -10.45
C ASN A 187 -9.88 21.22 -9.34
N ASP A 188 -11.12 20.80 -9.58
CA ASP A 188 -12.18 20.82 -8.58
C ASP A 188 -11.85 19.88 -7.41
N LEU A 189 -11.35 18.68 -7.70
CA LEU A 189 -10.89 17.75 -6.66
C LEU A 189 -9.72 18.34 -5.86
N ILE A 190 -8.70 18.90 -6.52
CA ILE A 190 -7.56 19.56 -5.88
C ILE A 190 -8.04 20.67 -4.95
N LYS A 191 -8.90 21.58 -5.42
CA LYS A 191 -9.42 22.69 -4.61
C LYS A 191 -10.23 22.20 -3.41
N ALA A 192 -11.08 21.20 -3.61
CA ALA A 192 -11.95 20.67 -2.56
C ALA A 192 -11.20 19.84 -1.50
N THR A 193 -10.00 19.37 -1.80
CA THR A 193 -9.19 18.50 -0.93
C THR A 193 -8.07 19.23 -0.19
N ARG A 194 -7.97 20.57 -0.30
CA ARG A 194 -7.01 21.34 0.52
C ARG A 194 -7.50 21.56 1.94
N SER A 195 -6.56 21.55 2.87
CA SER A 195 -6.72 22.13 4.21
C SER A 195 -6.57 23.66 4.14
N ASN A 196 -6.81 24.34 5.27
CA ASN A 196 -6.59 25.79 5.37
C ASN A 196 -5.13 26.18 5.17
N ASP A 197 -4.20 25.29 5.55
CA ASP A 197 -2.75 25.44 5.40
C ASP A 197 -2.24 24.87 4.07
N ASN A 198 -3.14 24.62 3.12
CA ASN A 198 -2.87 24.13 1.77
C ASN A 198 -2.25 22.72 1.69
N PHE A 199 -2.29 21.94 2.77
CA PHE A 199 -1.95 20.52 2.74
C PHE A 199 -3.06 19.71 2.07
N LEU A 200 -2.69 18.54 1.51
CA LEU A 200 -3.67 17.56 1.04
C LEU A 200 -4.40 16.93 2.23
N ASP A 201 -5.71 17.13 2.29
CA ASP A 201 -6.60 16.42 3.21
C ASP A 201 -7.01 15.09 2.59
N VAL A 202 -6.35 14.02 3.02
CA VAL A 202 -6.61 12.65 2.54
C VAL A 202 -8.04 12.19 2.85
N ASN A 203 -8.69 12.75 3.87
CA ASN A 203 -10.03 12.38 4.28
C ASN A 203 -11.07 12.96 3.34
N LYS A 204 -10.91 14.25 3.01
CA LYS A 204 -11.69 14.89 1.95
C LYS A 204 -11.46 14.18 0.62
N LEU A 205 -10.21 13.85 0.29
CA LEU A 205 -9.88 13.14 -0.95
C LEU A 205 -10.62 11.82 -1.04
N TYR A 206 -10.53 10.99 0.00
CA TYR A 206 -11.23 9.71 0.07
C TYR A 206 -12.74 9.83 -0.10
N LEU A 207 -13.37 10.77 0.63
CA LEU A 207 -14.81 10.99 0.56
C LEU A 207 -15.26 11.47 -0.83
N LEU A 208 -14.47 12.32 -1.48
CA LEU A 208 -14.79 12.81 -2.82
C LEU A 208 -14.53 11.76 -3.90
N SER A 209 -13.41 11.03 -3.82
CA SER A 209 -13.06 9.99 -4.79
C SER A 209 -14.00 8.79 -4.72
N SER A 210 -14.60 8.51 -3.56
CA SER A 210 -15.62 7.45 -3.44
C SER A 210 -16.82 7.65 -4.37
N LYS A 211 -17.13 8.90 -4.74
CA LYS A 211 -18.25 9.29 -5.61
C LYS A 211 -17.96 9.18 -7.10
N PHE A 212 -16.71 8.90 -7.49
CA PHE A 212 -16.33 8.77 -8.89
C PHE A 212 -16.93 7.49 -9.50
N ASN A 213 -17.29 7.56 -10.77
CA ASN A 213 -18.05 6.52 -11.50
C ASN A 213 -17.26 5.98 -12.70
N GLU A 214 -17.92 5.22 -13.59
CA GLU A 214 -17.30 4.64 -14.79
C GLU A 214 -16.83 5.67 -15.82
N ASP A 215 -17.28 6.92 -15.75
CA ASP A 215 -16.80 7.99 -16.64
C ASP A 215 -15.42 8.52 -16.20
N ASP A 216 -14.96 8.13 -15.00
CA ASP A 216 -13.74 8.62 -14.35
C ASP A 216 -12.52 7.71 -14.51
N LEU A 217 -12.62 6.72 -15.41
CA LEU A 217 -11.56 5.74 -15.66
C LEU A 217 -10.21 6.37 -16.05
N GLU A 218 -10.22 7.59 -16.58
CA GLU A 218 -8.97 8.29 -16.91
C GLU A 218 -8.10 8.56 -15.69
N PHE A 219 -8.69 8.63 -14.49
CA PHE A 219 -7.99 8.92 -13.23
C PHE A 219 -7.40 7.67 -12.58
N PHE A 220 -7.88 6.48 -12.93
CA PHE A 220 -7.66 5.28 -12.15
C PHE A 220 -6.61 4.32 -12.72
N THR A 221 -5.87 3.67 -11.82
CA THR A 221 -4.88 2.63 -12.16
C THR A 221 -5.58 1.34 -12.61
N MET A 222 -6.76 1.04 -12.06
CA MET A 222 -7.65 -0.05 -12.52
C MET A 222 -9.02 0.49 -12.88
N LYS A 223 -9.76 -0.25 -13.72
CA LYS A 223 -11.21 -0.03 -13.80
C LYS A 223 -11.80 -0.30 -12.42
N LYS A 224 -12.59 0.64 -11.89
CA LYS A 224 -13.37 0.41 -10.67
C LYS A 224 -14.43 -0.62 -11.05
N ASP A 225 -14.18 -1.89 -10.75
CA ASP A 225 -15.23 -2.89 -10.87
C ASP A 225 -16.30 -2.54 -9.84
N ASN A 226 -17.48 -2.14 -10.32
CA ASN A 226 -18.61 -1.83 -9.45
C ASN A 226 -18.91 -3.07 -8.58
N SER A 227 -18.78 -2.90 -7.27
CA SER A 227 -19.38 -3.80 -6.28
C SER A 227 -20.72 -3.26 -5.85
#